data_AF-A0A950WFC8-F1
#
_entry.id   AF-A0A950WFC8-F1
#
_cell.length_a   1.000
_cell.length_b   1.000
_cell.length_c   1.000
_cell.angle_alpha   90.00
_cell.angle_beta   90.00
_cell.angle_gamma   90.00
#
_symmetry.space_group_name_H-M   'P 1'
#
loop_
_entity.id
_entity.type
_entity.pdbx_description
1 polymer ?
#
loop_
_entity_poly.entity_id
_entity_poly.type
_entity_poly.pdbx_seq_one_letter_code
_entity_poly.pdbx_strand_id
1 'polypeptide(L)'
;MGEPRNAMDVRPGYRGRAFTSDLSGQEFWLVVDKGFQPLGLVMGNCIYSMGAVRNWLVGIKGNFQGELKEYSELMYQARELALSRMQFEADQLGADGVIGVDINVEFMHNNEWMEVTAIGTAVRYVGSGPNMPPTGHGRVVIPTN
;
A
#
# COMPACT_ATOMS: atom_id res chain seq x y z
N MET A 1 2.07 -30.04 24.40
CA MET A 1 2.50 -28.79 23.73
C MET A 1 1.39 -27.79 23.99
N GLY A 2 1.60 -26.82 24.89
CA GLY A 2 0.53 -25.94 25.39
C GLY A 2 0.25 -24.80 24.42
N GLU A 3 -1.00 -24.34 24.38
CA GLU A 3 -1.37 -23.10 23.68
C GLU A 3 -0.53 -21.92 24.21
N PRO A 4 -0.01 -21.05 23.32
CA PRO A 4 0.72 -19.87 23.76
C PRO A 4 -0.20 -18.96 24.58
N ARG A 5 0.22 -18.62 25.80
CA ARG A 5 -0.59 -17.89 26.79
C ARG A 5 -0.47 -16.37 26.67
N ASN A 6 0.37 -15.89 25.75
CA ASN A 6 0.67 -14.47 25.55
C ASN A 6 1.04 -14.20 24.08
N ALA A 7 0.64 -13.06 23.52
CA ALA A 7 1.05 -12.62 22.18
C ALA A 7 2.59 -12.50 22.06
N MET A 8 3.31 -12.30 23.18
CA MET A 8 4.77 -12.35 23.23
C MET A 8 5.36 -13.77 23.18
N ASP A 9 4.58 -14.82 23.44
CA ASP A 9 5.01 -16.22 23.32
C ASP A 9 4.91 -16.73 21.87
N VAL A 10 4.18 -16.01 21.00
CA VAL A 10 4.37 -16.14 19.56
C VAL A 10 5.75 -15.57 19.28
N ARG A 11 6.81 -16.37 19.43
CA ARG A 11 8.16 -15.98 19.01
C ARG A 11 8.10 -15.78 17.51
N PRO A 12 7.99 -14.55 16.99
CA PRO A 12 7.97 -14.37 15.57
C PRO A 12 9.41 -14.64 15.14
N GLY A 13 9.61 -15.09 13.91
CA GLY A 13 10.93 -15.23 13.31
C GLY A 13 11.67 -13.89 13.12
N TYR A 14 11.53 -12.94 14.04
CA TYR A 14 12.36 -11.75 14.15
C TYR A 14 13.79 -12.20 14.39
N ARG A 15 14.55 -12.33 13.31
CA ARG A 15 15.99 -12.60 13.32
C ARG A 15 16.82 -11.45 13.93
N GLY A 16 16.26 -10.66 14.85
CA GLY A 16 16.94 -9.54 15.51
C GLY A 16 17.36 -8.40 14.58
N ARG A 17 16.79 -8.32 13.37
CA ARG A 17 17.07 -7.22 12.44
C ARG A 17 16.01 -6.13 12.61
N ALA A 18 16.46 -4.91 12.84
CA ALA A 18 15.59 -3.74 12.81
C ALA A 18 14.97 -3.58 11.42
N PHE A 19 13.71 -3.17 11.36
CA PHE A 19 12.99 -2.82 10.15
C PHE A 19 12.10 -1.60 10.44
N THR A 20 11.74 -0.87 9.40
CA THR A 20 10.78 0.23 9.46
C THR A 20 9.38 -0.28 9.16
N SER A 21 8.36 0.41 9.64
CA SER A 21 6.95 0.06 9.42
C SER A 21 6.12 1.35 9.48
N ASP A 22 5.04 1.40 8.69
CA ASP A 22 4.07 2.49 8.71
C ASP A 22 3.00 2.33 9.81
N LEU A 23 2.94 1.15 10.42
CA LEU A 23 1.99 0.84 11.49
C LEU A 23 2.29 1.60 12.79
N SER A 24 1.24 2.09 13.45
CA SER A 24 1.29 2.50 14.84
C SER A 24 1.61 1.32 15.77
N GLY A 25 2.03 1.59 17.00
CA GLY A 25 2.31 0.55 17.99
C GLY A 25 1.10 -0.36 18.29
N GLN A 26 -0.12 0.18 18.20
CA GLN A 26 -1.35 -0.59 18.43
C GLN A 26 -1.66 -1.52 17.26
N GLU A 27 -1.59 -1.02 16.03
CA GLU A 27 -1.76 -1.82 14.81
C GLU A 27 -0.70 -2.90 14.72
N PHE A 28 0.55 -2.55 15.02
CA PHE A 28 1.65 -3.50 15.11
C PHE A 28 1.32 -4.66 16.05
N TRP A 29 0.84 -4.34 17.27
CA TRP A 29 0.49 -5.35 18.26
C TRP A 29 -0.68 -6.22 17.82
N LEU A 30 -1.71 -5.62 17.19
CA LEU A 30 -2.86 -6.34 16.66
C LEU A 30 -2.46 -7.32 15.54
N VAL A 31 -1.58 -6.91 14.64
CA VAL A 31 -1.10 -7.74 13.53
C VAL A 31 -0.35 -8.96 14.08
N VAL A 32 0.54 -8.75 15.06
CA VAL A 32 1.26 -9.82 15.73
C VAL A 32 0.32 -10.75 16.51
N ASP A 33 -0.63 -10.20 17.27
CA ASP A 33 -1.65 -10.97 18.01
C ASP A 33 -2.48 -11.87 17.09
N LYS A 34 -2.78 -11.40 15.88
CA LYS A 34 -3.52 -12.18 14.85
C LYS A 34 -2.65 -13.18 14.08
N GLY A 35 -1.38 -13.33 14.43
CA GLY A 35 -0.48 -14.31 13.83
C GLY A 35 0.16 -13.86 12.52
N PHE A 36 0.22 -12.55 12.28
CA PHE A 36 0.98 -11.97 11.17
C PHE A 36 2.34 -11.45 11.66
N GLN A 37 3.35 -11.62 10.82
CA GLN A 37 4.69 -11.08 10.99
C GLN A 37 4.88 -9.89 10.04
N PRO A 38 5.00 -8.66 10.56
CA PRO A 38 5.52 -7.51 9.81
C PRO A 38 6.94 -7.76 9.29
N LEU A 39 7.15 -7.47 8.01
CA LEU A 39 8.41 -7.71 7.30
C LEU A 39 9.21 -6.43 7.03
N GLY A 40 8.53 -5.30 6.82
CA GLY A 40 9.16 -4.05 6.42
C GLY A 40 8.17 -3.05 5.84
N LEU A 41 8.55 -1.78 5.86
CA LEU A 41 7.92 -0.72 5.09
C LEU A 41 8.22 -0.94 3.60
N VAL A 42 7.19 -0.79 2.77
CA VAL A 42 7.25 -0.89 1.32
C VAL A 42 6.68 0.37 0.70
N MET A 43 7.20 0.75 -0.45
CA MET A 43 6.83 1.98 -1.14
C MET A 43 6.74 1.75 -2.65
N GLY A 44 5.86 2.50 -3.29
CA GLY A 44 5.84 2.64 -4.74
C GLY A 44 5.46 4.05 -5.12
N ASN A 45 6.27 4.70 -5.94
CA ASN A 45 6.00 6.04 -6.45
C ASN A 45 5.97 6.08 -7.98
N CYS A 46 5.26 7.03 -8.55
CA CYS A 46 5.33 7.34 -9.97
C CYS A 46 5.06 8.83 -10.23
N ILE A 47 5.60 9.36 -11.32
CA ILE A 47 5.41 10.75 -11.73
C ILE A 47 4.89 10.75 -13.17
N TYR A 48 3.78 11.46 -13.41
CA TYR A 48 3.19 11.65 -14.72
C TYR A 48 3.22 13.11 -15.13
N SER A 49 3.55 13.37 -16.39
CA SER A 49 3.41 14.70 -17.00
C SER A 49 2.01 14.87 -17.56
N MET A 50 1.31 15.92 -17.14
CA MET A 50 -0.07 16.25 -17.53
C MET A 50 -0.13 17.24 -18.69
N GLY A 51 1.00 17.56 -19.36
CA GLY A 51 1.07 18.64 -20.35
C GLY A 51 0.04 18.54 -21.48
N ALA A 52 -0.20 17.34 -22.01
CA ALA A 52 -1.21 17.12 -23.06
C ALA A 52 -2.65 17.19 -22.51
N VAL A 53 -2.91 16.54 -21.38
CA VAL A 53 -4.21 16.52 -20.69
C VAL A 53 -4.64 17.93 -20.29
N ARG A 54 -3.70 18.75 -19.80
CA ARG A 54 -3.97 20.15 -19.42
C ARG A 54 -4.38 21.00 -20.62
N ASN A 55 -3.72 20.84 -21.77
CA ASN A 55 -4.04 21.59 -22.97
C ASN A 55 -5.44 21.26 -23.51
N TRP A 56 -5.85 19.98 -23.43
CA TRP A 56 -7.22 19.57 -23.74
C TRP A 56 -8.24 20.15 -22.76
N LEU A 57 -7.97 20.08 -21.46
CA LEU A 57 -8.83 20.62 -20.40
C LEU A 57 -9.05 22.13 -20.51
N VAL A 58 -8.04 22.90 -20.93
CA VAL A 58 -8.17 24.34 -21.15
C VAL A 58 -9.17 24.66 -22.27
N GLY A 59 -9.29 23.81 -23.30
CA GLY A 59 -10.27 23.97 -24.38
C GLY A 59 -11.73 23.72 -23.96
N ILE A 60 -11.94 22.99 -22.85
CA ILE A 60 -13.28 22.66 -22.31
C ILE A 60 -13.75 23.70 -21.28
N LYS A 61 -12.92 24.72 -20.95
CA LYS A 61 -13.25 25.79 -20.01
C LYS A 61 -14.34 26.71 -20.57
N GLY A 62 -15.59 26.26 -20.43
CA GLY A 62 -16.78 27.02 -20.79
C GLY A 62 -17.96 26.81 -19.86
N ASN A 63 -18.24 25.57 -19.41
CA ASN A 63 -19.33 25.28 -18.44
C ASN A 63 -19.44 23.78 -18.07
N PHE A 64 -18.33 23.05 -17.96
CA PHE A 64 -18.40 21.61 -17.71
C PHE A 64 -18.66 21.31 -16.22
N GLN A 65 -19.87 20.83 -15.90
CA GLN A 65 -20.22 20.24 -14.61
C GLN A 65 -20.27 18.72 -14.80
N GLY A 66 -19.13 18.05 -14.70
CA GLY A 66 -19.03 16.62 -14.94
C GLY A 66 -17.61 16.08 -14.76
N GLU A 67 -17.47 14.75 -14.81
CA GLU A 67 -16.19 14.07 -14.70
C GLU A 67 -15.27 14.39 -15.87
N LEU A 68 -14.01 14.69 -15.57
CA LEU A 68 -12.95 14.87 -16.55
C LEU A 68 -12.33 13.50 -16.87
N LYS A 69 -12.99 12.73 -17.74
CA LYS A 69 -12.66 11.32 -17.99
C LYS A 69 -11.17 11.05 -18.23
N GLU A 70 -10.51 11.83 -19.08
CA GLU A 70 -9.07 11.66 -19.36
C GLU A 70 -8.19 11.90 -18.12
N TYR A 71 -8.57 12.86 -17.28
CA TYR A 71 -7.88 13.17 -16.04
C TYR A 71 -8.13 12.07 -14.99
N SER A 72 -9.37 11.60 -14.85
CA SER A 72 -9.73 10.46 -14.00
C SER A 72 -8.99 9.19 -14.40
N GLU A 73 -8.90 8.90 -15.69
CA GLU A 73 -8.17 7.74 -16.22
C GLU A 73 -6.67 7.83 -15.92
N LEU A 74 -6.06 9.01 -16.09
CA LEU A 74 -4.66 9.22 -15.73
C LEU A 74 -4.40 9.02 -14.23
N MET A 75 -5.29 9.56 -13.38
CA MET A 75 -5.25 9.38 -11.93
C MET A 75 -5.39 7.91 -11.52
N TYR A 76 -6.24 7.17 -12.21
CA TYR A 76 -6.40 5.74 -11.97
C TYR A 76 -5.13 4.97 -12.33
N GLN A 77 -4.57 5.21 -13.52
CA GLN A 77 -3.34 4.55 -13.98
C GLN A 77 -2.15 4.85 -13.07
N ALA A 78 -2.02 6.10 -12.60
CA ALA A 78 -0.95 6.47 -11.69
C ALA A 78 -1.05 5.77 -10.33
N ARG A 79 -2.26 5.69 -9.75
CA ARG A 79 -2.51 4.93 -8.52
C ARG A 79 -2.22 3.44 -8.68
N GLU A 80 -2.68 2.85 -9.78
CA GLU A 80 -2.42 1.44 -10.08
C GLU A 80 -0.92 1.15 -10.19
N LEU A 81 -0.17 2.02 -10.87
CA LEU A 81 1.28 1.87 -11.02
C LEU A 81 2.02 2.01 -9.69
N ALA A 82 1.68 3.01 -8.87
CA ALA A 82 2.26 3.19 -7.54
C ALA A 82 2.00 1.96 -6.65
N LEU A 83 0.74 1.48 -6.61
CA LEU A 83 0.37 0.28 -5.87
C LEU A 83 1.07 -0.98 -6.39
N SER A 84 1.23 -1.11 -7.70
CA SER A 84 1.93 -2.25 -8.32
C SER A 84 3.40 -2.27 -7.92
N ARG A 85 4.07 -1.12 -7.90
CA ARG A 85 5.47 -0.98 -7.45
C ARG A 85 5.63 -1.31 -5.96
N MET A 86 4.73 -0.82 -5.12
CA MET A 86 4.71 -1.16 -3.69
C MET A 86 4.50 -2.66 -3.45
N GLN A 87 3.59 -3.29 -4.20
CA GLN A 87 3.38 -4.74 -4.14
C GLN A 87 4.61 -5.51 -4.62
N PHE A 88 5.31 -5.02 -5.64
CA PHE A 88 6.55 -5.63 -6.09
C PHE A 88 7.63 -5.61 -4.99
N GLU A 89 7.78 -4.51 -4.25
CA GLU A 89 8.67 -4.48 -3.07
C GLU A 89 8.24 -5.47 -1.99
N ALA A 90 6.93 -5.58 -1.72
CA ALA A 90 6.39 -6.55 -0.76
C ALA A 90 6.70 -8.00 -1.17
N ASP A 91 6.68 -8.30 -2.47
CA ASP A 91 7.07 -9.62 -3.00
C ASP A 91 8.53 -9.94 -2.75
N GLN A 92 9.42 -8.96 -2.90
CA GLN A 92 10.83 -9.15 -2.62
C GLN A 92 11.08 -9.48 -1.13
N LEU A 93 10.20 -9.01 -0.24
CA LEU A 93 10.20 -9.38 1.18
C LEU A 93 9.54 -10.75 1.44
N GLY A 94 8.86 -11.33 0.44
CA GLY A 94 8.09 -12.56 0.55
C GLY A 94 6.81 -12.37 1.36
N ALA A 95 6.17 -11.22 1.24
CA ALA A 95 4.92 -10.89 1.94
C ALA A 95 3.72 -11.65 1.34
N ASP A 96 2.71 -11.86 2.17
CA ASP A 96 1.38 -12.32 1.72
C ASP A 96 0.46 -11.14 1.39
N GLY A 97 0.76 -9.95 1.91
CA GLY A 97 0.00 -8.73 1.66
C GLY A 97 0.67 -7.48 2.22
N VAL A 98 0.01 -6.34 2.00
CA VAL A 98 0.40 -5.02 2.52
C VAL A 98 -0.79 -4.41 3.25
N ILE A 99 -0.55 -3.94 4.47
CA ILE A 99 -1.55 -3.29 5.32
C ILE A 99 -1.07 -1.91 5.72
N GLY A 100 -1.96 -1.06 6.22
CA GLY A 100 -1.57 0.29 6.61
C GLY A 100 -1.21 1.11 5.39
N VAL A 101 -1.96 0.98 4.28
CA VAL A 101 -1.57 1.64 3.04
C VAL A 101 -2.07 3.08 3.00
N ASP A 102 -1.13 4.01 2.91
CA ASP A 102 -1.36 5.42 2.62
C ASP A 102 -1.04 5.72 1.15
N ILE A 103 -1.91 6.48 0.47
CA ILE A 103 -1.71 6.89 -0.92
C ILE A 103 -1.80 8.41 -0.99
N ASN A 104 -0.67 9.05 -1.32
CA ASN A 104 -0.57 10.49 -1.49
C ASN A 104 -0.48 10.84 -2.98
N VAL A 105 -1.19 11.91 -3.38
CA VAL A 105 -1.12 12.50 -4.72
C VAL A 105 -0.69 13.95 -4.58
N GLU A 106 0.46 14.29 -5.15
CA GLU A 106 1.02 15.63 -5.11
C GLU A 106 1.15 16.23 -6.52
N PHE A 107 0.87 17.53 -6.62
CA PHE A 107 1.04 18.29 -7.85
C PHE A 107 2.28 19.17 -7.77
N MET A 108 3.14 19.03 -8.76
CA MET A 108 4.40 19.75 -8.85
C MET A 108 4.47 20.56 -10.14
N HIS A 109 5.45 21.46 -10.20
CA HIS A 109 5.78 22.24 -11.39
C HIS A 109 4.55 22.96 -11.98
N ASN A 110 3.93 23.87 -11.20
CA ASN A 110 2.71 24.59 -11.61
C ASN A 110 1.56 23.66 -12.03
N ASN A 111 1.37 22.54 -11.33
CA ASN A 111 0.38 21.51 -11.65
C ASN A 111 0.58 20.90 -13.05
N GLU A 112 1.83 20.78 -13.50
CA GLU A 112 2.16 20.07 -14.74
C GLU A 112 2.52 18.62 -14.46
N TRP A 113 3.08 18.33 -13.29
CA TRP A 113 3.42 16.97 -12.90
C TRP A 113 2.56 16.52 -11.75
N MET A 114 2.17 15.25 -11.82
CA MET A 114 1.44 14.55 -10.77
C MET A 114 2.34 13.45 -10.26
N GLU A 115 2.68 13.49 -8.98
CA GLU A 115 3.29 12.38 -8.26
C GLU A 115 2.21 11.60 -7.50
N VAL A 116 2.31 10.27 -7.57
CA VAL A 116 1.49 9.38 -6.76
C VAL A 116 2.43 8.45 -6.02
N THR A 117 2.30 8.44 -4.70
CA THR A 117 3.12 7.65 -3.78
C THR A 117 2.21 6.76 -2.94
N ALA A 118 2.51 5.48 -2.88
CA ALA A 118 1.86 4.50 -2.02
C ALA A 118 2.89 3.95 -1.01
N ILE A 119 2.55 3.94 0.27
CA ILE A 119 3.39 3.45 1.37
C ILE A 119 2.56 2.48 2.20
N GLY A 120 3.18 1.44 2.74
CA GLY A 120 2.55 0.63 3.77
C GLY A 120 3.51 -0.39 4.40
N THR A 121 2.97 -1.34 5.15
CA THR A 121 3.76 -2.40 5.79
C THR A 121 3.45 -3.76 5.20
N ALA A 122 4.49 -4.40 4.67
CA ALA A 122 4.45 -5.78 4.21
C ALA A 122 4.29 -6.76 5.38
N VAL A 123 3.36 -7.71 5.27
CA VAL A 123 3.07 -8.71 6.30
C VAL A 123 3.05 -10.12 5.72
N ARG A 124 3.42 -11.10 6.55
CA ARG A 124 3.30 -12.53 6.26
C ARG A 124 2.53 -13.24 7.36
N TYR A 125 1.59 -14.10 7.00
CA TYR A 125 0.92 -14.94 7.96
C TYR A 125 1.88 -16.05 8.45
N VAL A 126 2.04 -16.17 9.76
CA VAL A 126 2.87 -17.19 10.41
C VAL A 126 2.08 -18.04 11.42
N GLY A 127 0.80 -17.72 11.62
CA GLY A 127 -0.11 -18.47 12.49
C GLY A 127 -0.54 -19.82 11.90
N SER A 128 -1.16 -20.64 12.75
CA SER A 128 -1.72 -21.96 12.38
C SER A 128 -3.24 -22.05 12.59
N GLY A 129 -3.92 -20.91 12.73
CA GLY A 129 -5.35 -20.80 13.02
C GLY A 129 -6.25 -20.60 11.78
N PRO A 130 -7.58 -20.52 11.98
CA PRO A 130 -8.59 -20.39 10.91
C PRO A 130 -8.54 -19.03 10.18
N ASN A 131 -7.77 -18.07 10.69
CA ASN A 131 -7.55 -16.75 10.07
C ASN A 131 -6.53 -16.79 8.92
N MET A 132 -6.25 -17.98 8.38
CA MET A 132 -5.42 -18.15 7.21
C MET A 132 -6.02 -17.30 6.07
N PRO A 133 -5.31 -16.28 5.56
CA PRO A 133 -5.78 -15.59 4.38
C PRO A 133 -5.97 -16.65 3.27
N PRO A 134 -7.02 -16.55 2.44
CA PRO A 134 -7.32 -17.55 1.43
C PRO A 134 -6.07 -17.83 0.62
N THR A 135 -5.43 -18.97 0.88
CA THR A 135 -4.18 -19.34 0.23
C THR A 135 -4.49 -19.76 -1.18
N GLY A 136 -4.41 -18.77 -2.06
CA GLY A 136 -4.60 -18.90 -3.48
C GLY A 136 -4.22 -17.59 -4.14
N HIS A 137 -2.94 -17.22 -4.07
CA HIS A 137 -2.33 -16.12 -4.84
C HIS A 137 -2.99 -14.72 -4.74
N GLY A 138 -4.02 -14.55 -3.91
CA GLY A 138 -4.75 -13.30 -3.75
C GLY A 138 -4.04 -12.40 -2.75
N ARG A 139 -3.31 -11.41 -3.26
CA ARG A 139 -2.73 -10.35 -2.44
C ARG A 139 -3.82 -9.40 -2.01
N VAL A 140 -3.96 -9.20 -0.71
CA VAL A 140 -4.89 -8.21 -0.16
C VAL A 140 -4.08 -6.98 0.23
N VAL A 141 -4.44 -5.84 -0.38
CA VAL A 141 -3.93 -4.53 -0.03
C VAL A 141 -5.04 -3.80 0.71
N ILE A 142 -4.80 -3.41 1.97
CA ILE A 142 -5.80 -2.73 2.80
C ILE A 142 -5.34 -1.29 3.06
N PRO A 143 -6.00 -0.29 2.43
CA PRO A 143 -5.72 1.11 2.69
C PRO A 143 -6.21 1.54 4.08
N THR A 144 -5.49 2.48 4.68
CA THR A 144 -5.85 3.13 5.94
C THR A 144 -6.54 4.46 5.69
N ASN A 145 -7.72 4.40 5.04
CA ASN A 145 -8.62 5.51 4.69
C ASN A 145 -8.04 6.64 3.84
#